data_AF-A0A950CIE6-F1
#
_entry.id   AF-A0A950CIE6-F1
#
_cell.length_a   1.000
_cell.length_b   1.000
_cell.length_c   1.000
_cell.angle_alpha   90.00
_cell.angle_beta   90.00
_cell.angle_gamma   90.00
#
_symmetry.space_group_name_H-M   'P 1'
#
loop_
_entity.id
_entity.type
_entity.pdbx_description
1 polymer ?
#
loop_
_entity_poly.entity_id
_entity_poly.type
_entity_poly.pdbx_seq_one_letter_code
_entity_poly.pdbx_strand_id
1 'polypeptide(L)'
;MIGCSAPRIATTTGTRRIVSLAPSVTETLFAVGAGAEVVGVSQYCDYPPQVRRLPRIGSFITPNIEAIVALRPTIVIGLLTSSDLREIHALQAMGIATLMVDDGSVAAIEASIEKIG
;
A
#
# COMPACT_ATOMS: atom_id res chain seq x y z
N MET A 1 9.67 -23.35 17.48
CA MET A 1 8.44 -22.54 17.30
C MET A 1 8.86 -21.10 17.05
N ILE A 2 9.03 -20.71 15.78
CA ILE A 2 9.47 -19.37 15.41
C ILE A 2 8.20 -18.52 15.26
N GLY A 3 7.92 -17.70 16.28
CA GLY A 3 6.81 -16.77 16.28
C GLY A 3 7.03 -15.69 15.25
N CYS A 4 6.18 -15.68 14.22
CA CYS A 4 6.11 -14.63 13.22
C CYS A 4 5.64 -13.34 13.91
N SER A 5 6.58 -12.48 14.33
CA SER A 5 6.25 -11.17 14.89
C SER A 5 5.85 -10.24 13.76
N ALA A 6 4.55 -10.21 13.43
CA ALA A 6 4.00 -9.19 12.55
C ALA A 6 4.30 -7.79 13.14
N PRO A 7 4.83 -6.83 12.35
CA PRO A 7 5.07 -5.48 12.82
C PRO A 7 3.75 -4.86 13.30
N ARG A 8 3.70 -4.45 14.57
CA ARG A 8 2.55 -3.73 15.14
C ARG A 8 2.61 -2.28 14.65
N ILE A 9 1.79 -1.96 13.67
CA ILE A 9 1.58 -0.59 13.19
C ILE A 9 0.70 0.11 14.24
N ALA A 10 1.18 1.24 14.78
CA ALA A 10 0.48 1.99 15.81
C ALA A 10 -0.86 2.54 15.29
N THR A 11 -1.96 2.14 15.92
CA THR A 11 -3.33 2.62 15.65
C THR A 11 -3.51 4.02 16.24
N THR A 12 -3.15 5.04 15.46
CA THR A 12 -3.58 6.42 15.70
C THR A 12 -4.91 6.65 15.01
N THR A 13 -5.86 7.20 15.77
CA THR A 13 -7.17 7.76 15.38
C THR A 13 -7.02 8.90 14.36
N GLY A 14 -6.44 8.61 13.20
CA GLY A 14 -6.19 9.53 12.11
C GLY A 14 -6.52 8.84 10.79
N THR A 15 -7.10 9.59 9.86
CA THR A 15 -7.43 9.12 8.51
C THR A 15 -6.20 8.44 7.90
N ARG A 16 -6.27 7.12 7.64
CA ARG A 16 -5.15 6.41 7.04
C ARG A 16 -4.93 6.96 5.63
N ARG A 17 -3.66 7.05 5.24
CA ARG A 17 -3.24 7.56 3.93
C ARG A 17 -2.51 6.43 3.23
N ILE A 18 -3.21 5.77 2.32
CA ILE A 18 -2.78 4.55 1.66
C ILE A 18 -2.21 4.92 0.29
N VAL A 19 -1.01 4.43 -0.01
CA VAL A 19 -0.49 4.40 -1.38
C VAL A 19 -0.55 2.97 -1.90
N SER A 20 -1.15 2.78 -3.07
CA SER A 20 -1.27 1.46 -3.70
C SER A 20 -0.35 1.32 -4.91
N LEU A 21 0.51 0.29 -4.89
CA LEU A 21 1.49 0.05 -5.94
C LEU A 21 0.99 -0.87 -7.06
N ALA A 22 -0.13 -1.57 -6.88
CA ALA A 22 -0.62 -2.57 -7.83
C ALA A 22 -2.12 -2.41 -8.16
N PRO A 23 -2.55 -2.69 -9.41
CA PRO A 23 -3.95 -2.63 -9.80
C PRO A 23 -4.85 -3.49 -8.91
N SER A 24 -4.51 -4.76 -8.71
CA SER A 24 -5.30 -5.69 -7.87
C SER A 24 -5.47 -5.19 -6.43
N VAL A 25 -4.43 -4.58 -5.86
CA VAL A 25 -4.49 -3.96 -4.52
C VAL A 25 -5.42 -2.76 -4.53
N THR A 26 -5.31 -1.91 -5.55
CA THR A 26 -6.18 -0.74 -5.68
C THR A 26 -7.64 -1.17 -5.78
N GLU A 27 -7.96 -2.14 -6.62
CA GLU A 27 -9.33 -2.64 -6.77
C GLU A 27 -9.88 -3.23 -5.47
N THR A 28 -9.07 -4.04 -4.78
CA THR A 28 -9.47 -4.63 -3.49
C THR A 28 -9.74 -3.56 -2.45
N LEU A 29 -8.88 -2.54 -2.32
CA LEU A 29 -9.08 -1.43 -1.37
C LEU A 29 -10.39 -0.70 -1.61
N PHE A 30 -10.79 -0.53 -2.88
CA PHE A 30 -12.09 0.06 -3.19
C PHE A 30 -13.25 -0.90 -2.92
N ALA A 31 -13.10 -2.19 -3.21
CA ALA A 31 -14.12 -3.20 -2.96
C ALA A 31 -14.47 -3.36 -1.47
N VAL A 32 -13.47 -3.27 -0.59
CA VAL A 32 -13.62 -3.38 0.87
C VAL A 32 -13.95 -2.05 1.56
N GLY A 33 -14.20 -0.98 0.81
CA GLY A 33 -14.61 0.34 1.34
C GLY A 33 -13.48 1.25 1.82
N ALA A 34 -12.21 0.84 1.71
CA ALA A 34 -11.03 1.63 2.06
C ALA A 34 -10.58 2.60 0.94
N GLY A 35 -11.30 2.68 -0.18
CA GLY A 35 -10.93 3.48 -1.35
C GLY A 35 -10.76 4.98 -1.05
N ALA A 36 -11.49 5.52 -0.07
CA ALA A 36 -11.38 6.93 0.34
C ALA A 36 -10.07 7.26 1.07
N GLU A 37 -9.39 6.25 1.60
CA GLU A 37 -8.10 6.37 2.29
C GLU A 37 -6.93 6.35 1.28
N VAL A 38 -7.18 6.03 0.00
CA VAL A 38 -6.15 5.95 -1.05
C VAL A 38 -5.78 7.35 -1.55
N VAL A 39 -4.51 7.72 -1.34
CA VAL A 39 -3.97 9.05 -1.69
C VAL A 39 -3.02 9.04 -2.88
N GLY A 40 -2.62 7.85 -3.36
CA GLY A 40 -1.74 7.71 -4.51
C GLY A 40 -1.76 6.29 -5.05
N VAL A 41 -1.59 6.16 -6.37
CA VAL A 41 -1.66 4.87 -7.08
C VAL A 41 -0.55 4.74 -8.10
N SER A 42 -0.16 3.51 -8.42
CA SER A 42 0.81 3.29 -9.50
C SER A 42 0.25 3.72 -10.87
N GLN A 43 1.13 3.89 -11.84
CA GLN A 43 0.77 4.30 -13.19
C GLN A 43 -0.12 3.29 -13.93
N TYR A 44 -0.17 2.04 -13.46
CA TYR A 44 -0.97 0.98 -14.06
C TYR A 44 -2.38 0.86 -13.46
N CYS A 45 -2.67 1.54 -12.35
CA CYS A 45 -3.99 1.47 -11.71
C CYS A 45 -4.98 2.41 -12.38
N ASP A 46 -5.93 1.89 -13.14
CA ASP A 46 -6.89 2.72 -13.89
C ASP A 46 -8.37 2.45 -13.53
N TYR A 47 -8.61 1.47 -12.65
CA TYR A 47 -9.91 1.09 -12.10
C TYR A 47 -9.90 1.13 -10.55
N PRO A 48 -11.02 1.54 -9.90
CA PRO A 48 -12.21 2.16 -10.49
C PRO A 48 -11.91 3.53 -11.12
N PRO A 49 -12.73 4.07 -12.04
CA PRO A 49 -12.41 5.29 -12.80
C PRO A 49 -12.00 6.50 -11.96
N GLN A 50 -12.43 6.55 -10.70
CA GLN A 50 -12.09 7.58 -9.73
C GLN A 50 -10.59 7.63 -9.41
N VAL A 51 -9.87 6.50 -9.48
CA VAL A 51 -8.42 6.44 -9.20
C VAL A 51 -7.61 7.23 -10.24
N ARG A 52 -8.18 7.47 -11.43
CA ARG A 52 -7.56 8.29 -12.50
C ARG A 52 -7.27 9.72 -12.05
N ARG A 53 -7.95 10.21 -11.01
CA ARG A 53 -7.73 11.54 -10.42
C ARG A 53 -6.63 11.55 -9.35
N LEU A 54 -6.19 10.38 -8.89
CA LEU A 54 -5.17 10.27 -7.84
C LEU A 54 -3.75 10.48 -8.40
N PRO A 55 -2.85 11.05 -7.59
CA PRO A 55 -1.43 11.16 -7.92
C PRO A 55 -0.80 9.84 -8.34
N ARG A 56 0.07 9.93 -9.35
CA ARG A 56 0.81 8.79 -9.90
C ARG A 56 2.18 8.71 -9.27
N ILE A 57 2.45 7.59 -8.62
CA ILE A 57 3.65 7.38 -7.80
C ILE A 57 4.68 6.46 -8.46
N GLY A 58 4.70 6.45 -9.79
CA GLY A 58 5.58 5.59 -10.58
C GLY A 58 4.96 4.21 -10.84
N SER A 59 5.83 3.26 -11.17
CA SER A 59 5.45 1.88 -11.48
C SER A 59 5.62 0.99 -10.26
N PHE A 60 5.06 -0.22 -10.26
CA PHE A 60 5.32 -1.16 -9.17
C PHE A 60 6.80 -1.59 -9.10
N ILE A 61 7.49 -1.66 -10.25
CA ILE A 61 8.91 -2.03 -10.39
C ILE A 61 9.83 -0.85 -10.05
N THR A 62 9.38 0.36 -10.34
CA THR A 62 10.13 1.60 -10.19
C THR A 62 9.25 2.65 -9.50
N PRO A 63 8.99 2.48 -8.20
CA PRO A 63 8.20 3.44 -7.45
C PRO A 63 8.98 4.76 -7.28
N ASN A 64 8.28 5.88 -7.42
CA ASN A 64 8.86 7.19 -7.18
C ASN A 64 8.77 7.52 -5.69
N ILE A 65 9.85 7.26 -4.95
CA ILE A 65 9.92 7.47 -3.49
C ILE A 65 9.63 8.91 -3.10
N GLU A 66 10.13 9.90 -3.84
CA GLU A 66 9.88 11.31 -3.55
C GLU A 66 8.40 11.65 -3.65
N ALA A 67 7.73 11.17 -4.71
CA ALA A 67 6.31 11.35 -4.89
C ALA A 67 5.51 10.63 -3.79
N ILE A 68 5.93 9.43 -3.38
CA ILE A 68 5.30 8.69 -2.28
C ILE A 68 5.42 9.47 -0.98
N VAL A 69 6.63 9.89 -0.59
CA VAL A 69 6.87 10.62 0.66
C VAL A 69 6.14 11.96 0.70
N ALA A 70 6.05 12.67 -0.44
CA ALA A 70 5.31 13.93 -0.55
C ALA A 70 3.82 13.78 -0.19
N LEU A 71 3.23 12.61 -0.42
CA LEU A 71 1.85 12.31 -0.04
C LEU A 71 1.67 12.01 1.45
N ARG A 72 2.75 11.94 2.23
CA ARG A 72 2.75 11.59 3.66
C ARG A 72 1.88 10.35 3.95
N PRO A 73 2.13 9.21 3.28
CA PRO A 73 1.37 8.01 3.51
C PRO A 73 1.67 7.44 4.90
N THR A 74 0.64 6.86 5.51
CA THR A 74 0.82 6.04 6.72
C THR A 74 1.19 4.61 6.35
N ILE A 75 0.76 4.14 5.17
CA ILE A 75 1.03 2.80 4.69
C ILE A 75 1.16 2.77 3.15
N VAL A 76 2.08 1.96 2.66
CA VAL A 76 2.25 1.61 1.24
C VAL A 76 1.90 0.13 1.07
N ILE A 77 1.00 -0.18 0.15
CA ILE A 77 0.55 -1.56 -0.12
C ILE A 77 0.89 -1.93 -1.55
N GLY A 78 1.61 -3.04 -1.74
CA GLY A 78 2.04 -3.52 -3.05
C GLY A 78 2.06 -5.03 -3.15
N LEU A 79 2.41 -5.55 -4.32
CA LEU A 79 2.61 -6.98 -4.55
C LEU A 79 4.06 -7.35 -4.28
N LEU A 80 4.31 -8.46 -3.59
CA LEU A 80 5.68 -8.90 -3.31
C LEU A 80 6.40 -9.22 -4.63
N THR A 81 7.33 -8.36 -5.06
CA THR A 81 8.26 -8.67 -6.15
C THR A 81 9.70 -8.58 -5.67
N SER A 82 10.59 -9.39 -6.25
CA SER A 82 12.02 -9.42 -5.91
C SER A 82 12.74 -8.09 -6.17
N SER A 83 12.15 -7.23 -7.00
CA SER A 83 12.70 -5.93 -7.41
C SER A 83 12.50 -4.85 -6.34
N ASP A 84 11.54 -5.00 -5.44
CA ASP A 84 11.02 -3.89 -4.63
C ASP A 84 11.67 -3.77 -3.25
N LEU A 85 12.53 -4.73 -2.88
CA LEU A 85 13.06 -4.84 -1.51
C LEU A 85 13.85 -3.62 -1.05
N ARG A 86 14.59 -2.96 -1.96
CA ARG A 86 15.41 -1.78 -1.60
C ARG A 86 14.52 -0.57 -1.32
N GLU A 87 13.57 -0.31 -2.20
CA GLU A 87 12.63 0.79 -2.15
C GLU A 87 11.69 0.65 -0.93
N ILE A 88 11.23 -0.58 -0.67
CA ILE A 88 10.45 -0.92 0.53
C ILE A 88 11.27 -0.64 1.81
N HIS A 89 12.52 -1.12 1.87
CA HIS A 89 13.38 -0.87 3.03
C HIS A 89 13.64 0.63 3.24
N ALA A 90 13.78 1.41 2.17
CA ALA A 90 13.93 2.86 2.27
C ALA A 90 12.68 3.53 2.88
N LEU A 91 11.48 3.13 2.45
CA LEU A 91 10.21 3.62 3.00
C LEU A 91 10.05 3.23 4.49
N GLN A 92 10.39 1.99 4.83
CA GLN A 92 10.36 1.51 6.22
C GLN A 92 11.35 2.28 7.12
N ALA A 93 12.56 2.56 6.62
CA ALA A 93 13.55 3.35 7.34
C ALA A 93 13.09 4.79 7.61
N MET A 94 12.17 5.32 6.80
CA MET A 94 11.51 6.62 7.00
C MET A 94 10.28 6.53 7.93
N GLY A 95 9.99 5.35 8.50
CA GLY A 95 8.85 5.12 9.39
C GLY A 95 7.51 4.91 8.67
N ILE A 96 7.51 4.72 7.34
CA ILE A 96 6.31 4.43 6.57
C ILE A 96 6.06 2.93 6.64
N ALA A 97 4.86 2.52 7.06
CA ALA A 97 4.51 1.11 7.05
C ALA A 97 4.41 0.59 5.62
N THR A 98 4.91 -0.62 5.37
CA THR A 98 4.84 -1.25 4.05
C THR A 98 4.23 -2.63 4.19
N LEU A 99 3.24 -2.93 3.36
CA LEU A 99 2.58 -4.22 3.31
C LEU A 99 2.71 -4.79 1.90
N MET A 100 3.41 -5.91 1.80
CA MET A 100 3.52 -6.65 0.54
C MET A 100 2.58 -7.84 0.61
N VAL A 101 1.62 -7.88 -0.32
CA VAL A 101 0.68 -8.98 -0.45
C VAL A 101 1.09 -9.90 -1.59
N ASP A 102 0.86 -11.19 -1.42
CA ASP A 102 1.11 -12.18 -2.46
C ASP A 102 -0.01 -12.12 -3.51
N ASP A 103 0.31 -12.35 -4.78
CA ASP A 103 -0.64 -12.25 -5.90
C ASP A 103 -1.81 -13.26 -5.79
N GLY A 104 -1.64 -14.30 -4.97
CA GLY A 104 -2.61 -15.37 -4.75
C GLY A 104 -3.66 -15.14 -3.65
N SER A 105 -3.68 -14.02 -2.91
CA SER A 105 -4.71 -13.89 -1.85
C SER A 105 -5.26 -12.48 -1.62
N VAL A 106 -6.52 -12.30 -2.01
CA VAL A 106 -7.42 -11.22 -1.56
C VAL A 106 -7.52 -11.21 -0.02
N ALA A 107 -7.47 -12.39 0.60
CA ALA A 107 -7.52 -12.58 2.05
C ALA A 107 -6.37 -11.88 2.81
N ALA A 108 -5.19 -11.71 2.20
CA ALA A 108 -4.09 -11.00 2.86
C ALA A 108 -4.34 -9.48 2.95
N ILE A 109 -5.06 -8.91 1.98
CA ILE A 109 -5.46 -7.50 1.99
C ILE A 109 -6.55 -7.30 3.05
N GLU A 110 -7.59 -8.15 3.07
CA GLU A 110 -8.66 -8.10 4.07
C GLU A 110 -8.13 -8.29 5.49
N ALA A 111 -7.30 -9.30 5.73
CA ALA A 111 -6.67 -9.54 7.02
C ALA A 111 -5.80 -8.36 7.46
N SER A 112 -5.20 -7.62 6.52
CA SER A 112 -4.43 -6.43 6.85
C SER A 112 -5.33 -5.26 7.21
N ILE A 113 -6.49 -5.11 6.58
CA ILE A 113 -7.47 -4.07 6.92
C ILE A 113 -8.09 -4.33 8.30
N GLU A 114 -8.43 -5.59 8.61
CA GLU A 114 -8.92 -5.99 9.94
C GLU A 114 -7.85 -5.82 11.03
N LYS A 115 -6.57 -6.05 10.73
CA LYS A 115 -5.48 -5.86 11.70
C LYS A 115 -5.20 -4.39 12.03
N ILE A 116 -5.70 -3.46 11.22
CA ILE A 116 -5.57 -2.02 11.45
C ILE A 116 -6.87 -1.47 12.08
N GLY A 117 -7.98 -2.24 12.04
CA GLY A 117 -9.28 -1.91 12.66
C GLY A 117 -9.22 -1.84 14.18
#